data_AF-A0A2D6HBH3-F1
#
_entry.id   AF-A0A2D6HBH3-F1
#
_cell.length_a   1.000
_cell.length_b   1.000
_cell.length_c   1.000
_cell.angle_alpha   90.00
_cell.angle_beta   90.00
_cell.angle_gamma   90.00
#
_symmetry.space_group_name_H-M   'P 1'
#
loop_
_entity.id
_entity.type
_entity.pdbx_description
1 polymer ?
#
loop_
_entity_poly.entity_id
_entity_poly.type
_entity_poly.pdbx_seq_one_letter_code
_entity_poly.pdbx_strand_id
1 'polypeptide(L)'
;MKRSLPAVLFLALSLAGGEATSDEPAVGAHLPSGAAAAAELLPALVAYAELDAHPGRFLGRRVRVHVQAGAWVERWDPFLTRFGSEEFRALDAWADEQRLWEAAEHAAPLARLFVRRGSAAEWALSQARTFDRFELELDVRSVLVDRPWVEVSTVRPLEGGWSEGALIHAARAADLHAKGADPRARGELERALRGPLHESARRALAELASAGPREGG
;
A
#
# COMPACT_ATOMS: atom_id res chain seq x y z
N MET A 1 -28.06 -18.24 -7.23
CA MET A 1 -27.05 -19.30 -7.43
C MET A 1 -26.00 -19.15 -6.34
N LYS A 2 -26.07 -19.99 -5.29
CA LYS A 2 -25.15 -19.97 -4.15
C LYS A 2 -23.92 -20.82 -4.51
N ARG A 3 -22.72 -20.24 -4.52
CA ARG A 3 -21.47 -20.97 -4.74
C ARG A 3 -20.72 -21.06 -3.41
N SER A 4 -20.61 -22.29 -2.91
CA SER A 4 -19.85 -22.68 -1.73
C SER A 4 -18.35 -22.43 -1.91
N LEU A 5 -17.70 -21.91 -0.88
CA LEU A 5 -16.25 -21.96 -0.68
C LEU A 5 -15.87 -23.33 -0.08
N PRO A 6 -14.79 -24.00 -0.53
CA PRO A 6 -14.24 -25.14 0.19
C PRO A 6 -13.33 -24.67 1.33
N ALA A 7 -13.57 -25.24 2.52
CA ALA A 7 -12.71 -25.13 3.68
C ALA A 7 -11.41 -25.92 3.45
N VAL A 8 -10.27 -25.30 3.74
CA VAL A 8 -8.96 -25.96 3.71
C VAL A 8 -8.72 -26.59 5.09
N LEU A 9 -8.54 -27.90 5.07
CA LEU A 9 -8.29 -28.78 6.21
C LEU A 9 -6.80 -28.75 6.59
N PHE A 10 -6.47 -28.37 7.82
CA PHE A 10 -5.14 -28.56 8.39
C PHE A 10 -5.07 -29.91 9.10
N LEU A 11 -4.17 -30.78 8.65
CA LEU A 11 -3.87 -32.05 9.30
C LEU A 11 -2.63 -31.87 10.19
N ALA A 12 -2.80 -31.97 11.51
CA ALA A 12 -1.71 -32.05 12.47
C ALA A 12 -1.36 -33.52 12.71
N LEU A 13 -0.15 -33.93 12.32
CA LEU A 13 0.36 -35.27 12.58
C LEU A 13 1.02 -35.28 13.97
N SER A 14 0.37 -35.94 14.92
CA SER A 14 0.89 -36.17 16.28
C SER A 14 1.50 -37.57 16.33
N LEU A 15 2.80 -37.66 16.61
CA LEU A 15 3.50 -38.91 16.88
C LEU A 15 3.75 -38.99 18.39
N ALA A 16 3.03 -39.90 19.04
CA ALA A 16 3.29 -40.34 20.40
C ALA A 16 4.03 -41.69 20.34
N GLY A 17 5.04 -41.85 21.18
CA GLY A 17 5.64 -43.16 21.45
C GLY A 17 6.95 -43.09 22.23
N GLY A 18 6.96 -43.68 23.43
CA GLY A 18 8.17 -44.21 24.06
C GLY A 18 8.40 -43.77 25.51
N GLU A 19 7.83 -44.49 26.46
CA GLU A 19 8.31 -44.53 27.85
C GLU A 19 9.63 -45.29 27.95
N ALA A 20 10.60 -44.76 28.70
CA ALA A 20 11.64 -45.54 29.37
C ALA A 20 12.14 -44.76 30.59
N THR A 21 11.93 -45.34 31.76
CA THR A 21 12.41 -44.91 33.07
C THR A 21 13.89 -45.24 33.25
N SER A 22 14.67 -44.30 33.78
CA SER A 22 15.92 -44.55 34.52
C SER A 22 16.24 -43.36 35.40
N ASP A 23 16.69 -43.68 36.61
CA ASP A 23 16.84 -42.85 37.80
C ASP A 23 18.27 -42.28 37.95
N GLU A 24 18.41 -41.22 38.74
CA GLU A 24 19.62 -40.55 39.30
C GLU A 24 20.59 -39.70 38.42
N PRO A 25 21.32 -38.73 39.02
CA PRO A 25 20.88 -37.60 39.84
C PRO A 25 21.40 -36.24 39.30
N ALA A 26 20.92 -35.17 39.94
CA ALA A 26 21.07 -33.77 39.56
C ALA A 26 22.52 -33.25 39.41
N VAL A 27 22.81 -32.65 38.25
CA VAL A 27 23.76 -31.53 38.12
C VAL A 27 23.03 -30.40 37.39
N GLY A 28 22.80 -29.31 38.12
CA GLY A 28 22.10 -28.14 37.62
C GLY A 28 22.83 -27.47 36.47
N ALA A 29 22.20 -27.50 35.30
CA ALA A 29 22.37 -26.48 34.28
C ALA A 29 20.97 -26.00 33.91
N HIS A 30 20.44 -25.09 34.73
CA HIS A 30 19.25 -24.33 34.38
C HIS A 30 19.68 -23.36 33.26
N LEU A 31 19.64 -23.82 32.01
CA LEU A 31 19.59 -22.92 30.88
C LEU A 31 18.17 -22.33 30.87
N PRO A 32 17.98 -21.03 31.13
CA PRO A 32 16.79 -20.38 30.61
C PRO A 32 16.98 -20.34 29.10
N SER A 33 16.55 -21.39 28.41
CA SER A 33 16.23 -21.29 26.98
C SER A 33 14.93 -20.50 26.89
N GLY A 34 15.06 -19.20 27.19
CA GLY A 34 14.12 -18.21 26.74
C GLY A 34 14.22 -18.20 25.23
N ALA A 35 13.45 -19.07 24.59
CA ALA A 35 12.86 -18.77 23.30
C ALA A 35 11.95 -17.55 23.54
N ALA A 36 12.57 -16.38 23.74
CA ALA A 36 11.96 -15.14 23.35
C ALA A 36 11.74 -15.32 21.85
N ALA A 37 10.53 -15.75 21.49
CA ALA A 37 10.00 -15.53 20.16
C ALA A 37 10.35 -14.07 19.86
N ALA A 38 11.36 -13.87 19.03
CA ALA A 38 11.69 -12.56 18.51
C ALA A 38 10.41 -12.15 17.80
N ALA A 39 9.58 -11.35 18.49
CA ALA A 39 8.42 -10.74 17.87
C ALA A 39 9.00 -9.99 16.69
N GLU A 40 8.81 -10.55 15.49
CA GLU A 40 9.32 -9.98 14.26
C GLU A 40 8.63 -8.62 14.17
N LEU A 41 9.37 -7.58 14.53
CA LEU A 41 8.85 -6.22 14.58
C LEU A 41 8.48 -5.88 13.15
N LEU A 42 7.18 -5.86 12.87
CA LEU A 42 6.67 -5.50 11.55
C LEU A 42 7.30 -4.17 11.12
N PRO A 43 7.68 -4.03 9.85
CA PRO A 43 8.24 -2.78 9.36
C PRO A 43 7.30 -1.60 9.68
N ALA A 44 7.88 -0.43 9.92
CA ALA A 44 7.11 0.77 10.22
C ALA A 44 6.21 1.13 9.04
N LEU A 45 4.92 1.43 9.32
CA LEU A 45 4.01 1.99 8.34
C LEU A 45 4.30 3.48 8.20
N VAL A 46 4.60 3.93 6.99
CA VAL A 46 4.93 5.32 6.65
C VAL A 46 4.06 5.80 5.50
N ALA A 47 3.78 7.10 5.45
CA ALA A 47 3.14 7.73 4.30
C ALA A 47 4.10 7.66 3.11
N TYR A 48 3.62 7.30 1.91
CA TYR A 48 4.53 7.24 0.75
C TYR A 48 5.06 8.64 0.41
N ALA A 49 4.26 9.69 0.63
CA ALA A 49 4.70 11.07 0.50
C ALA A 49 5.90 11.42 1.43
N GLU A 50 5.98 10.83 2.63
CA GLU A 50 7.14 11.02 3.51
C GLU A 50 8.39 10.31 2.95
N LEU A 51 8.20 9.11 2.42
CA LEU A 51 9.26 8.32 1.80
C LEU A 51 9.79 8.99 0.52
N ASP A 52 8.92 9.57 -0.31
CA ASP A 52 9.29 10.30 -1.52
C ASP A 52 9.97 11.64 -1.20
N ALA A 53 9.52 12.37 -0.18
CA ALA A 53 10.12 13.64 0.23
C ALA A 53 11.50 13.47 0.92
N HIS A 54 11.74 12.33 1.59
CA HIS A 54 12.97 12.10 2.35
C HIS A 54 13.55 10.68 2.15
N PRO A 55 13.83 10.26 0.91
CA PRO A 55 14.13 8.86 0.59
C PRO A 55 15.43 8.37 1.25
N GLY A 56 16.39 9.27 1.47
CA GLY A 56 17.65 8.96 2.15
C GLY A 56 17.48 8.47 3.61
N ARG A 57 16.39 8.85 4.30
CA ARG A 57 16.09 8.36 5.67
C ARG A 57 15.66 6.89 5.70
N PHE A 58 15.21 6.39 4.55
CA PHE A 58 14.67 5.04 4.39
C PHE A 58 15.59 4.12 3.61
N LEU A 59 16.66 4.64 2.98
CA LEU A 59 17.62 3.85 2.21
C LEU A 59 18.14 2.64 3.01
N GLY A 60 18.05 1.45 2.41
CA GLY A 60 18.47 0.18 3.02
C GLY A 60 17.48 -0.39 4.04
N ARG A 61 16.33 0.27 4.28
CA ARG A 61 15.32 -0.15 5.24
C ARG A 61 14.11 -0.76 4.53
N ARG A 62 13.44 -1.67 5.24
CA ARG A 62 12.10 -2.13 4.89
C ARG A 62 11.07 -1.23 5.56
N VAL A 63 10.03 -0.85 4.82
CA VAL A 63 8.90 -0.06 5.30
C VAL A 63 7.59 -0.64 4.81
N ARG A 64 6.49 -0.30 5.48
CA ARG A 64 5.14 -0.53 4.96
C ARG A 64 4.55 0.77 4.45
N VAL A 65 3.78 0.70 3.37
CA VAL A 65 3.05 1.84 2.80
C VAL A 65 1.66 1.41 2.35
N HIS A 66 0.74 2.36 2.24
CA HIS A 66 -0.55 2.16 1.59
C HIS A 66 -0.58 2.87 0.24
N VAL A 67 -0.99 2.16 -0.81
CA VAL A 67 -1.07 2.67 -2.17
C VAL A 67 -2.30 2.15 -2.88
N GLN A 68 -2.65 2.81 -3.99
CA GLN A 68 -3.68 2.39 -4.93
C GLN A 68 -3.05 2.11 -6.28
N ALA A 69 -3.32 0.92 -6.84
CA ALA A 69 -2.72 0.48 -8.07
C ALA A 69 -3.10 1.40 -9.24
N GLY A 70 -2.10 1.81 -10.02
CA GLY A 70 -2.29 2.52 -11.27
C GLY A 70 -2.11 1.58 -12.45
N ALA A 71 -1.08 1.83 -13.26
CA ALA A 71 -0.81 1.09 -14.48
C ALA A 71 0.58 0.43 -14.44
N TRP A 72 0.68 -0.75 -15.04
CA TRP A 72 1.98 -1.36 -15.30
C TRP A 72 2.76 -0.51 -16.29
N VAL A 73 4.03 -0.26 -15.98
CA VAL A 73 4.95 0.50 -16.81
C VAL A 73 5.68 -0.46 -17.75
N GLU A 74 5.42 -0.34 -19.04
CA GLU A 74 6.04 -1.21 -20.06
C GLU A 74 7.50 -0.85 -20.33
N ARG A 75 7.85 0.43 -20.18
CA ARG A 75 9.18 0.96 -20.48
C ARG A 75 9.61 1.93 -19.38
N TRP A 76 10.72 1.60 -18.75
CA TRP A 76 11.49 2.52 -17.91
C TRP A 76 12.96 2.39 -18.33
N ASP A 77 13.75 3.42 -18.05
CA ASP A 77 15.18 3.39 -18.35
C ASP A 77 15.91 2.59 -17.25
N PRO A 78 16.41 1.38 -17.53
CA PRO A 78 17.13 0.59 -16.55
C PRO A 78 18.49 1.21 -16.20
N PHE A 79 19.05 2.15 -16.98
CA PHE A 79 20.32 2.79 -16.64
C PHE A 79 20.22 3.75 -15.45
N LEU A 80 19.00 4.20 -15.14
CA LEU A 80 18.72 5.07 -14.00
C LEU A 80 18.45 4.27 -12.71
N THR A 81 18.70 2.96 -12.73
CA THR A 81 18.18 2.06 -11.71
C THR A 81 18.92 0.75 -11.67
N ARG A 82 18.85 0.04 -10.53
CA ARG A 82 19.38 -1.32 -10.43
C ARG A 82 18.37 -2.40 -10.82
N PHE A 83 17.13 -2.02 -11.10
CA PHE A 83 16.04 -2.89 -11.50
C PHE A 83 16.02 -3.05 -13.02
N GLY A 84 16.60 -4.15 -13.50
CA GLY A 84 16.55 -4.56 -14.90
C GLY A 84 15.16 -5.03 -15.30
N SER A 85 14.75 -4.75 -16.53
CA SER A 85 13.44 -5.13 -17.09
C SER A 85 13.23 -6.64 -17.26
N GLU A 86 14.33 -7.41 -17.28
CA GLU A 86 14.33 -8.87 -17.34
C GLU A 86 13.91 -9.51 -16.03
N GLU A 87 14.27 -8.90 -14.89
CA GLU A 87 14.03 -9.46 -13.55
C GLU A 87 12.83 -8.81 -12.86
N PHE A 88 12.52 -7.56 -13.21
CA PHE A 88 11.48 -6.77 -12.57
C PHE A 88 10.42 -6.33 -13.56
N ARG A 89 9.26 -5.97 -13.00
CA ARG A 89 8.21 -5.18 -13.64
C ARG A 89 7.99 -3.93 -12.79
N ALA A 90 7.69 -2.82 -13.44
CA ALA A 90 7.37 -1.58 -12.77
C ALA A 90 5.86 -1.33 -12.76
N LEU A 91 5.32 -0.92 -11.62
CA LEU A 91 3.92 -0.51 -11.45
C LEU A 91 3.90 0.92 -10.93
N ASP A 92 3.19 1.80 -11.64
CA ASP A 92 2.88 3.12 -11.11
C ASP A 92 1.66 3.01 -10.19
N ALA A 93 1.72 3.67 -9.04
CA ALA A 93 0.68 3.64 -8.03
C ALA A 93 0.53 5.01 -7.37
N TRP A 94 -0.68 5.31 -6.91
CA TRP A 94 -0.96 6.52 -6.16
C TRP A 94 -0.83 6.26 -4.67
N ALA A 95 -0.26 7.22 -3.94
CA ALA A 95 -0.26 7.18 -2.50
C ALA A 95 -1.65 7.55 -1.94
N ASP A 96 -2.02 7.04 -0.76
CA ASP A 96 -3.29 7.40 -0.11
C ASP A 96 -3.38 8.88 0.29
N GLU A 97 -2.24 9.59 0.33
CA GLU A 97 -2.18 11.02 0.59
C GLU A 97 -2.49 11.87 -0.65
N GLN A 98 -2.47 11.29 -1.87
CA GLN A 98 -2.69 12.05 -3.10
C GLN A 98 -4.17 12.43 -3.28
N ARG A 99 -4.40 13.69 -3.68
CA ARG A 99 -5.70 14.27 -4.01
C ARG A 99 -6.02 13.97 -5.47
N LEU A 100 -6.43 12.74 -5.74
CA LEU A 100 -6.64 12.24 -7.10
C LEU A 100 -7.78 12.93 -7.89
N TRP A 101 -8.57 13.80 -7.26
CA TRP A 101 -9.50 14.66 -7.99
C TRP A 101 -8.82 15.86 -8.66
N GLU A 102 -7.57 16.16 -8.29
CA GLU A 102 -6.74 17.15 -8.94
C GLU A 102 -6.06 16.50 -10.16
N ALA A 103 -6.27 17.06 -11.35
CA ALA A 103 -5.79 16.48 -12.60
C ALA A 103 -4.27 16.27 -12.62
N ALA A 104 -3.51 17.20 -12.02
CA ALA A 104 -2.06 17.11 -11.90
C ALA A 104 -1.62 15.92 -11.04
N GLU A 105 -2.27 15.69 -9.89
CA GLU A 105 -1.95 14.56 -9.01
C GLU A 105 -2.38 13.22 -9.61
N HIS A 106 -3.56 13.17 -10.24
CA HIS A 106 -4.02 11.96 -10.93
C HIS A 106 -3.06 11.56 -12.07
N ALA A 107 -2.60 12.53 -12.86
CA ALA A 107 -1.69 12.29 -13.98
C ALA A 107 -0.25 11.96 -13.55
N ALA A 108 0.11 12.20 -12.29
CA ALA A 108 1.44 11.94 -11.74
C ALA A 108 1.35 11.00 -10.53
N PRO A 109 1.24 9.67 -10.75
CA PRO A 109 1.39 8.69 -9.68
C PRO A 109 2.69 8.93 -8.92
N LEU A 110 2.61 9.05 -7.60
CA LEU A 110 3.77 9.38 -6.77
C LEU A 110 4.72 8.18 -6.65
N ALA A 111 4.17 6.96 -6.63
CA ALA A 111 4.94 5.76 -6.40
C ALA A 111 5.24 5.02 -7.71
N ARG A 112 6.53 4.74 -7.94
CA ARG A 112 6.97 3.75 -8.93
C ARG A 112 7.57 2.55 -8.21
N LEU A 113 6.88 1.43 -8.31
CA LEU A 113 7.14 0.22 -7.54
C LEU A 113 7.77 -0.86 -8.43
N PHE A 114 8.83 -1.51 -7.97
CA PHE A 114 9.50 -2.59 -8.71
C PHE A 114 9.15 -3.94 -8.10
N VAL A 115 8.55 -4.80 -8.90
CA VAL A 115 8.08 -6.12 -8.48
C VAL A 115 8.88 -7.19 -9.21
N ARG A 116 9.51 -8.10 -8.47
CA ARG A 116 10.30 -9.18 -9.06
C ARG A 116 9.38 -10.14 -9.83
N ARG A 117 9.72 -10.47 -11.07
CA ARG A 117 8.96 -11.41 -11.91
C ARG A 117 8.90 -12.80 -11.28
N GLY A 118 7.77 -13.48 -11.44
CA GLY A 118 7.55 -14.81 -10.87
C GLY A 118 7.42 -14.83 -9.35
N SER A 119 7.42 -13.66 -8.69
CA SER A 119 7.20 -13.58 -7.24
C SER A 119 5.71 -13.66 -6.90
N ALA A 120 5.40 -14.01 -5.64
CA ALA A 120 4.04 -13.94 -5.11
C ALA A 120 3.46 -12.51 -5.20
N ALA A 121 4.31 -11.49 -5.01
CA ALA A 121 3.93 -10.09 -5.16
C ALA A 121 3.52 -9.75 -6.60
N GLU A 122 4.25 -10.24 -7.60
CA GLU A 122 3.88 -10.05 -9.01
C GLU A 122 2.55 -10.72 -9.31
N TRP A 123 2.37 -11.97 -8.87
CA TRP A 123 1.12 -12.68 -9.08
C TRP A 123 -0.07 -11.94 -8.47
N ALA A 124 0.06 -11.48 -7.22
CA ALA A 124 -0.98 -10.70 -6.53
C ALA A 124 -1.31 -9.39 -7.26
N LEU A 125 -0.30 -8.63 -7.69
CA LEU A 125 -0.51 -7.35 -8.38
C LEU A 125 -0.93 -7.52 -9.85
N SER A 126 -0.66 -8.67 -10.47
CA SER A 126 -1.06 -8.92 -11.87
C SER A 126 -2.57 -8.93 -12.05
N GLN A 127 -3.31 -9.22 -10.97
CA GLN A 127 -4.77 -9.24 -10.94
C GLN A 127 -5.37 -7.93 -10.41
N ALA A 128 -4.53 -6.97 -10.00
CA ALA A 128 -4.99 -5.69 -9.50
C ALA A 128 -5.65 -4.88 -10.61
N ARG A 129 -6.80 -4.27 -10.28
CA ARG A 129 -7.46 -3.28 -11.11
C ARG A 129 -6.98 -1.89 -10.69
N THR A 130 -7.15 -0.91 -11.57
CA THR A 130 -6.90 0.49 -11.23
C THR A 130 -7.72 0.88 -10.00
N PHE A 131 -7.06 1.54 -9.04
CA PHE A 131 -7.56 1.92 -7.72
C PHE A 131 -7.80 0.80 -6.70
N ASP A 132 -7.52 -0.47 -7.02
CA ASP A 132 -7.43 -1.47 -5.96
C ASP A 132 -6.33 -1.05 -4.97
N ARG A 133 -6.64 -1.11 -3.67
CA ARG A 133 -5.78 -0.60 -2.59
C ARG A 133 -4.99 -1.71 -1.94
N PHE A 134 -3.73 -1.44 -1.60
CA PHE A 134 -2.82 -2.42 -1.04
C PHE A 134 -1.99 -1.83 0.09
N GLU A 135 -1.69 -2.66 1.09
CA GLU A 135 -0.54 -2.49 1.96
C GLU A 135 0.63 -3.25 1.36
N LEU A 136 1.74 -2.54 1.16
CA LEU A 136 2.94 -3.10 0.58
C LEU A 136 4.07 -3.03 1.59
N GLU A 137 4.85 -4.11 1.69
CA GLU A 137 6.19 -4.03 2.25
C GLU A 137 7.17 -3.72 1.13
N LEU A 138 7.94 -2.65 1.34
CA LEU A 138 8.88 -2.12 0.39
C LEU A 138 10.29 -2.16 0.98
N ASP A 139 11.24 -2.69 0.22
CA ASP A 139 12.66 -2.51 0.51
C ASP A 139 13.17 -1.29 -0.28
N VAL A 140 13.61 -0.24 0.42
CA VAL A 140 14.17 0.96 -0.23
C VAL A 140 15.59 0.67 -0.65
N ARG A 141 15.75 0.37 -1.93
CA ARG A 141 16.93 -0.26 -2.47
C ARG A 141 18.02 0.72 -2.88
N SER A 142 17.61 1.85 -3.46
CA SER A 142 18.50 2.94 -3.86
C SER A 142 17.74 4.25 -3.88
N VAL A 143 18.49 5.36 -3.90
CA VAL A 143 17.95 6.71 -4.13
C VAL A 143 18.72 7.30 -5.29
N LEU A 144 18.02 7.79 -6.31
CA LEU A 144 18.63 8.46 -7.47
C LEU A 144 17.75 9.63 -7.91
N VAL A 145 18.36 10.79 -8.16
CA VAL A 145 17.66 12.06 -8.46
C VAL A 145 16.57 12.35 -7.43
N ASP A 146 16.91 12.20 -6.15
CA ASP A 146 16.00 12.37 -5.01
C ASP A 146 14.72 11.54 -5.07
N ARG A 147 14.71 10.45 -5.84
CA ARG A 147 13.60 9.51 -5.91
C ARG A 147 13.96 8.17 -5.29
N PRO A 148 13.07 7.57 -4.49
CA PRO A 148 13.27 6.25 -3.95
C PRO A 148 12.98 5.18 -5.01
N TRP A 149 13.89 4.24 -5.14
CA TRP A 149 13.73 3.06 -5.97
C TRP A 149 13.42 1.89 -5.04
N VAL A 150 12.18 1.43 -5.05
CA VAL A 150 11.63 0.51 -4.04
C VAL A 150 11.25 -0.84 -4.64
N GLU A 151 11.73 -1.91 -4.01
CA GLU A 151 11.34 -3.28 -4.35
C GLU A 151 10.14 -3.69 -3.50
N VAL A 152 9.10 -4.24 -4.11
CA VAL A 152 7.94 -4.81 -3.40
C VAL A 152 8.28 -6.22 -2.96
N SER A 153 8.27 -6.47 -1.65
CA SER A 153 8.50 -7.80 -1.07
C SER A 153 7.19 -8.53 -0.75
N THR A 154 6.23 -7.80 -0.19
CA THR A 154 4.95 -8.35 0.29
C THR A 154 3.80 -7.47 -0.18
N VAL A 155 2.68 -8.10 -0.54
CA VAL A 155 1.45 -7.42 -1.00
C VAL A 155 0.28 -7.94 -0.18
N ARG A 156 -0.49 -7.03 0.42
CA ARG A 156 -1.73 -7.35 1.12
C ARG A 156 -2.85 -6.46 0.58
N PRO A 157 -3.93 -7.02 0.01
CA PRO A 157 -5.07 -6.21 -0.41
C PRO A 157 -5.70 -5.53 0.80
N LEU A 158 -6.13 -4.29 0.61
CA LEU A 158 -6.89 -3.51 1.58
C LEU A 158 -8.26 -3.20 1.01
N GLU A 159 -9.22 -3.06 1.91
CA GLU A 159 -10.51 -2.52 1.54
C GLU A 159 -10.48 -0.99 1.43
N GLY A 160 -11.42 -0.52 0.61
CA GLY A 160 -11.59 0.89 0.29
C GLY A 160 -10.51 1.44 -0.63
N GLY A 161 -10.69 2.70 -1.02
CA GLY A 161 -9.92 3.31 -2.10
C GLY A 161 -10.75 4.34 -2.84
N TRP A 162 -10.09 5.13 -3.66
CA TRP A 162 -10.75 5.87 -4.72
C TRP A 162 -11.44 4.90 -5.66
N SER A 163 -12.56 5.35 -6.20
CA SER A 163 -13.20 4.71 -7.34
C SER A 163 -13.37 5.77 -8.40
N GLU A 164 -13.46 5.36 -9.66
CA GLU A 164 -13.69 6.28 -10.77
C GLU A 164 -14.90 7.20 -10.51
N GLY A 165 -16.01 6.64 -10.02
CA GLY A 165 -17.20 7.42 -9.66
C GLY A 165 -16.94 8.44 -8.53
N ALA A 166 -16.22 8.05 -7.48
CA ALA A 166 -15.87 8.97 -6.40
C ALA A 166 -14.96 10.10 -6.88
N LEU A 167 -14.01 9.80 -7.77
CA LEU A 167 -13.10 10.78 -8.36
C LEU A 167 -13.84 11.78 -9.25
N ILE A 168 -14.76 11.32 -10.10
CA ILE A 168 -15.58 12.19 -10.95
C ILE A 168 -16.37 13.19 -10.10
N HIS A 169 -17.00 12.71 -9.03
CA HIS A 169 -17.78 13.58 -8.13
C HIS A 169 -16.90 14.53 -7.33
N ALA A 170 -15.74 14.07 -6.84
CA ALA A 170 -14.77 14.93 -6.15
C ALA A 170 -14.22 16.04 -7.06
N ALA A 171 -13.87 15.71 -8.31
CA ALA A 171 -13.37 16.69 -9.29
C ALA A 171 -14.44 17.73 -9.64
N ARG A 172 -15.69 17.30 -9.84
CA ARG A 172 -16.82 18.22 -10.05
C ARG A 172 -17.08 19.11 -8.85
N ALA A 173 -16.99 18.58 -7.64
CA ALA A 173 -17.12 19.39 -6.44
C ALA A 173 -16.04 20.47 -6.34
N ALA A 174 -14.78 20.11 -6.61
CA ALA A 174 -13.68 21.06 -6.60
C ALA A 174 -13.88 22.20 -7.62
N ASP A 175 -14.31 21.86 -8.84
CA ASP A 175 -14.64 22.84 -9.88
C ASP A 175 -15.82 23.76 -9.48
N LEU A 176 -16.86 23.20 -8.85
CA LEU A 176 -18.00 23.98 -8.36
C LEU A 176 -17.62 24.90 -7.18
N HIS A 177 -16.75 24.47 -6.26
CA HIS A 177 -16.22 25.32 -5.20
C HIS A 177 -15.36 26.46 -5.76
N ALA A 178 -14.51 26.19 -6.75
CA ALA A 178 -13.73 27.23 -7.42
C ALA A 178 -14.63 28.29 -8.09
N LYS A 179 -15.85 27.93 -8.47
CA LYS A 179 -16.87 28.81 -9.06
C LYS A 179 -17.82 29.44 -8.04
N GLY A 180 -17.64 29.20 -6.73
CA GLY A 180 -18.53 29.69 -5.67
C GLY A 180 -19.92 29.06 -5.64
N ALA A 181 -20.11 27.91 -6.30
CA ALA A 181 -21.39 27.21 -6.38
C ALA A 181 -21.58 26.21 -5.22
N ASP A 182 -21.40 26.65 -3.97
CA ASP A 182 -21.22 25.79 -2.79
C ASP A 182 -22.35 24.79 -2.52
N PRO A 183 -23.66 25.12 -2.68
CA PRO A 183 -24.71 24.13 -2.48
C PRO A 183 -24.63 22.95 -3.46
N ARG A 184 -24.20 23.21 -4.70
CA ARG A 184 -24.01 22.16 -5.72
C ARG A 184 -22.73 21.36 -5.46
N ALA A 185 -21.64 22.06 -5.09
CA ALA A 185 -20.38 21.42 -4.72
C ALA A 185 -20.58 20.42 -3.57
N ARG A 186 -21.37 20.81 -2.55
CA ARG A 186 -21.73 19.94 -1.43
C ARG A 186 -22.45 18.67 -1.87
N GLY A 187 -23.41 18.80 -2.80
CA GLY A 187 -24.12 17.64 -3.35
C GLY A 187 -23.22 16.66 -4.09
N GLU A 188 -22.20 17.16 -4.80
CA GLU A 188 -21.18 16.30 -5.43
C GLU A 188 -20.25 15.65 -4.40
N LEU A 189 -19.83 16.37 -3.35
CA LEU A 189 -19.03 15.81 -2.25
C LEU A 189 -19.76 14.68 -1.52
N GLU A 190 -21.05 14.85 -1.24
CA GLU A 190 -21.87 13.81 -0.62
C GLU A 190 -21.94 12.56 -1.50
N ARG A 191 -22.01 12.71 -2.83
CA ARG A 191 -21.96 11.58 -3.77
C ARG A 191 -20.59 10.89 -3.75
N ALA A 192 -19.50 11.66 -3.73
CA ALA A 192 -18.15 11.10 -3.62
C ALA A 192 -17.96 10.30 -2.31
N LEU A 193 -18.45 10.82 -1.19
CA LEU A 193 -18.31 10.24 0.15
C LEU A 193 -19.10 8.93 0.37
N ARG A 194 -20.10 8.64 -0.49
CA ARG A 194 -20.82 7.36 -0.48
C ARG A 194 -19.97 6.17 -0.93
N GLY A 195 -18.88 6.44 -1.66
CA GLY A 195 -17.94 5.41 -2.07
C GLY A 195 -17.18 4.81 -0.86
N PRO A 196 -16.56 3.63 -1.04
CA PRO A 196 -15.74 3.00 -0.01
C PRO A 196 -14.38 3.70 0.10
N LEU A 197 -14.35 5.00 0.42
CA LEU A 197 -13.11 5.76 0.55
C LEU A 197 -12.35 5.37 1.83
N HIS A 198 -11.01 5.35 1.73
CA HIS A 198 -10.13 5.26 2.89
C HIS A 198 -10.14 6.57 3.70
N GLU A 199 -9.69 6.50 4.96
CA GLU A 199 -9.77 7.63 5.90
C GLU A 199 -9.04 8.88 5.40
N SER A 200 -7.85 8.72 4.81
CA SER A 200 -7.11 9.86 4.23
C SER A 200 -7.92 10.63 3.17
N ALA A 201 -8.59 9.93 2.25
CA ALA A 201 -9.42 10.53 1.21
C ALA A 201 -10.65 11.22 1.81
N ARG A 202 -11.28 10.62 2.83
CA ARG A 202 -12.41 11.24 3.52
C ARG A 202 -12.02 12.56 4.19
N ARG A 203 -10.87 12.59 4.88
CA ARG A 203 -10.34 13.82 5.48
C ARG A 203 -10.04 14.88 4.42
N ALA A 204 -9.38 14.49 3.33
CA ALA A 204 -9.03 15.42 2.27
C ALA A 204 -10.28 15.99 1.56
N LEU A 205 -11.35 15.21 1.39
CA LEU A 205 -12.65 15.73 0.91
C LEU A 205 -13.35 16.63 1.93
N ALA A 206 -13.21 16.36 3.23
CA ALA A 206 -13.75 17.23 4.28
C ALA A 206 -13.01 18.58 4.34
N GLU A 207 -11.70 18.58 4.11
CA GLU A 207 -10.91 19.81 3.93
C GLU A 207 -11.39 20.59 2.70
N LEU A 208 -11.60 19.90 1.57
CA LEU A 208 -12.16 20.52 0.37
C LEU A 208 -13.53 21.18 0.66
N ALA A 209 -14.41 20.50 1.41
CA ALA A 209 -15.72 21.03 1.80
C ALA A 209 -15.65 22.24 2.75
N SER A 210 -14.54 22.39 3.46
CA SER A 210 -14.31 23.47 4.44
C SER A 210 -13.52 24.63 3.85
N ALA A 211 -12.85 24.42 2.71
CA ALA A 211 -12.19 25.47 1.96
C ALA A 211 -13.29 26.35 1.33
N GLY A 212 -13.57 27.50 1.97
CA GLY A 212 -14.46 28.51 1.40
C GLY A 212 -14.01 28.98 0.02
N PRO A 213 -14.84 29.78 -0.68
CA PRO A 213 -14.50 30.29 -2.01
C PRO A 213 -13.13 30.97 -1.97
N ARG A 214 -12.18 30.48 -2.78
CA ARG A 214 -10.89 31.15 -2.97
C ARG A 214 -11.20 32.49 -3.64
N GLU A 215 -11.05 33.60 -2.91
CA GLU A 215 -11.13 34.93 -3.51
C GLU A 215 -10.13 34.99 -4.66
N GLY A 216 -10.66 35.18 -5.87
CA GLY A 216 -9.88 35.12 -7.11
C GLY A 216 -8.82 36.22 -7.15
N GLY A 217 -7.60 35.82 -7.52
CA GLY A 217 -6.59 36.73 -8.08
C GLY A 217 -6.83 36.99 -9.55
#